data_AF-A0A7X3D3M5-F1
#
_entry.id   AF-A0A7X3D3M5-F1
#
_cell.length_a   1.000
_cell.length_b   1.000
_cell.length_c   1.000
_cell.angle_alpha   90.00
_cell.angle_beta   90.00
_cell.angle_gamma   90.00
#
_symmetry.space_group_name_H-M   'P 1'
#
loop_
_entity.id
_entity.type
_entity.pdbx_description
1 polymer ?
#
loop_
_entity_poly.entity_id
_entity_poly.type
_entity_poly.pdbx_seq_one_letter_code
_entity_poly.pdbx_strand_id
1 'polypeptide(L)'
;MKVIEKIITYDDYNYVEGVLQFKAYGQKTHDLLHAEYFSIDRISHVRLEVEKKYLPPQLPPGINKNKVSTLTLPDKITTIIDGDYSKPYGIEYDEIIVDDSYVDDNQNIKGPRYNSTKVGSELSSTIAIKVYGLIKIERQQTETENQFEITVIPHGPGKIEVSPSKASYATGERVTVEAIPNDKSIFTGYRSSYEECEREFEFLVGEEDIIIEADFITEKSAIAILNSSDKNQFSKKRLETIKNGYNRIVEERNRTYLAKLKETWKDKSIKNEPLGIDVQGFWQFLRLVFSAFFYAAILILLIVLFGKAILVIGLIILGIWLLNLISPYIFNWRGVQWILGFIMFAFIITGLINIMANYKSHNQYKKESVNNSNIETSEKNNENTTIDYVHHLAWNDYDKNRYEMDLIINSDLVSKATNFKNNHPSVNTEPAYSKLLQNLHQTSMADDYVRVKEKLDSLQKVKEINKKQFANVIVSMVQSIPYYAIVEESCNPYSYQDPAIRELLLRKPCEPFVRFGIKAPAEFLKDLKGDCDSRTLFLYGLLKTFGYDVAIFGSQKYNHSILGISLDIQSPHFKILNNKKYHLWEVTEKNYKPGFLPKQIANLDYWKINLN
;
A
#
# COMPACT_ATOMS: atom_id res chain seq x y z
N MET A 1 11.26 41.55 25.24
CA MET A 1 10.37 40.90 24.25
C MET A 1 8.95 41.00 24.79
N LYS A 2 7.98 41.31 23.93
CA LYS A 2 6.57 41.38 24.32
C LYS A 2 5.87 40.05 24.09
N VAL A 3 4.98 39.69 25.00
CA VAL A 3 4.05 38.54 24.85
C VAL A 3 2.74 39.01 24.23
N ILE A 4 2.01 38.09 23.61
CA ILE A 4 0.69 38.35 23.01
C ILE A 4 -0.38 37.71 23.88
N GLU A 5 -1.45 38.45 24.20
CA GLU A 5 -2.57 37.90 24.97
C GLU A 5 -3.52 37.11 24.06
N LYS A 6 -3.85 35.87 24.43
CA LYS A 6 -4.72 34.98 23.65
C LYS A 6 -5.66 34.17 24.54
N ILE A 7 -6.74 33.67 23.95
CA ILE A 7 -7.65 32.68 24.54
C ILE A 7 -7.44 31.36 23.79
N ILE A 8 -7.25 30.24 24.50
CA ILE A 8 -6.95 28.93 23.91
C ILE A 8 -8.00 27.90 24.37
N THR A 9 -8.47 27.05 23.47
CA THR A 9 -9.39 25.93 23.77
C THR A 9 -8.61 24.71 24.25
N TYR A 10 -8.71 24.39 25.55
CA TYR A 10 -7.80 23.44 26.21
C TYR A 10 -7.98 21.97 25.83
N ASP A 11 -9.17 21.60 25.33
CA ASP A 11 -9.49 20.20 25.00
C ASP A 11 -8.77 19.69 23.73
N ASP A 12 -8.15 20.60 22.99
CA ASP A 12 -7.51 20.32 21.71
C ASP A 12 -5.99 20.18 21.82
N TYR A 13 -5.38 20.34 23.00
CA TYR A 13 -3.93 20.43 23.14
C TYR A 13 -3.36 19.55 24.28
N ASN A 14 -2.18 18.98 24.04
CA ASN A 14 -1.32 18.43 25.08
C ASN A 14 -0.38 19.53 25.60
N TYR A 15 -0.10 19.53 26.91
CA TYR A 15 0.77 20.54 27.54
C TYR A 15 2.05 19.91 28.09
N VAL A 16 3.16 20.60 27.92
CA VAL A 16 4.41 20.34 28.64
C VAL A 16 4.81 21.58 29.44
N GLU A 17 5.02 21.42 30.73
CA GLU A 17 5.53 22.43 31.65
C GLU A 17 7.05 22.30 31.76
N GLY A 18 7.75 23.43 31.72
CA GLY A 18 9.20 23.42 31.82
C GLY A 18 9.83 24.81 31.88
N VAL A 19 11.16 24.83 31.85
CA VAL A 19 11.98 26.05 31.83
C VAL A 19 12.49 26.31 30.42
N LEU A 20 12.02 27.39 29.82
CA LEU A 20 12.53 27.89 28.55
C LEU A 20 13.77 28.74 28.80
N GLN A 21 14.88 28.33 28.21
CA GLN A 21 16.14 29.06 28.20
C GLN A 21 16.42 29.59 26.80
N PHE A 22 16.61 30.89 26.66
CA PHE A 22 17.01 31.47 25.38
C PHE A 22 18.14 32.47 25.53
N LYS A 23 19.09 32.42 24.60
CA LYS A 23 20.22 33.35 24.55
C LYS A 23 19.85 34.54 23.67
N ALA A 24 19.69 35.68 24.33
CA ALA A 24 19.33 36.95 23.72
C ALA A 24 20.56 37.86 23.58
N TYR A 25 20.58 38.66 22.51
CA TYR A 25 21.51 39.76 22.32
C TYR A 25 20.73 41.06 22.19
N GLY A 26 21.35 42.14 22.65
CA GLY A 26 20.81 43.48 22.52
C GLY A 26 21.54 44.47 23.41
N GLN A 27 20.85 45.55 23.78
CA GLN A 27 21.44 46.67 24.50
C GLN A 27 20.71 46.93 25.82
N LYS A 28 21.49 47.29 26.83
CA LYS A 28 20.95 47.77 28.10
C LYS A 28 20.35 49.16 27.88
N THR A 29 19.07 49.33 28.23
CA THR A 29 18.34 50.58 28.00
C THR A 29 18.15 51.40 29.28
N HIS A 30 18.00 50.76 30.44
CA HIS A 30 17.77 51.46 31.71
C HIS A 30 18.17 50.63 32.93
N ASP A 31 18.52 51.32 34.01
CA ASP A 31 18.86 50.75 35.33
C ASP A 31 17.70 50.88 36.32
N LEU A 32 17.42 49.83 37.07
CA LEU A 32 16.49 49.82 38.20
C LEU A 32 17.24 49.38 39.47
N LEU A 33 16.71 49.71 40.65
CA LEU A 33 17.37 49.47 41.94
C LEU A 33 17.84 48.01 42.13
N HIS A 34 17.16 47.04 41.52
CA HIS A 34 17.47 45.61 41.55
C HIS A 34 17.23 44.88 40.20
N ALA A 35 17.13 45.61 39.09
CA ALA A 35 16.83 45.04 37.78
C ALA A 35 17.40 45.93 36.67
N GLU A 36 17.37 45.46 35.43
CA GLU A 36 17.78 46.26 34.28
C GLU A 36 16.79 46.02 33.15
N TYR A 37 16.46 47.06 32.39
CA TYR A 37 15.75 46.91 31.13
C TYR A 37 16.75 46.58 30.02
N PHE A 38 16.39 45.57 29.25
CA PHE A 38 17.22 45.05 28.17
C PHE A 38 16.41 44.96 26.88
N SER A 39 16.89 45.63 25.82
CA SER A 39 16.34 45.38 24.48
C SER A 39 16.79 44.01 24.01
N ILE A 40 15.90 43.27 23.37
CA ILE A 40 16.24 42.01 22.72
C ILE A 40 16.16 42.27 21.23
N ASP A 41 17.33 42.34 20.61
CA ASP A 41 17.46 42.62 19.19
C ASP A 41 17.47 41.31 18.39
N ARG A 42 18.06 40.24 18.95
CA ARG A 42 18.12 38.90 18.34
C ARG A 42 18.17 37.77 19.37
N ILE A 43 17.68 36.60 18.99
CA ILE A 43 17.78 35.35 19.76
C ILE A 43 18.63 34.36 18.97
N SER A 44 19.68 33.79 19.57
CA SER A 44 20.59 32.88 18.86
C SER A 44 20.33 31.40 19.16
N HIS A 45 19.79 31.10 20.34
CA HIS A 45 19.55 29.73 20.78
C HIS A 45 18.33 29.73 21.70
N VAL A 46 17.47 28.73 21.52
CA VAL A 46 16.27 28.51 22.33
C VAL A 46 16.23 27.04 22.70
N ARG A 47 15.99 26.78 23.98
CA ARG A 47 15.87 25.44 24.53
C ARG A 47 14.76 25.39 25.56
N LEU A 48 13.99 24.30 25.58
CA LEU A 48 12.99 24.03 26.61
C LEU A 48 13.36 22.78 27.40
N GLU A 49 13.54 22.92 28.71
CA GLU A 49 13.73 21.78 29.62
C GLU A 49 12.39 21.42 30.23
N VAL A 50 11.81 20.31 29.80
CA VAL A 50 10.51 19.80 30.23
C VAL A 50 10.64 19.09 31.56
N GLU A 51 9.82 19.51 32.51
CA GLU A 51 9.76 18.95 33.87
C GLU A 51 8.50 18.12 34.09
N LYS A 52 7.39 18.47 33.42
CA LYS A 52 6.10 17.81 33.63
C LYS A 52 5.20 17.85 32.40
N LYS A 53 4.34 16.86 32.24
CA LYS A 53 3.37 16.75 31.14
C LYS A 53 1.94 16.71 31.67
N TYR A 54 1.02 17.34 30.95
CA TYR A 54 -0.42 17.33 31.24
C TYR A 54 -1.20 16.95 29.98
N LEU A 55 -2.18 16.06 30.16
CA LEU A 55 -3.07 15.55 29.11
C LEU A 55 -4.50 16.06 29.36
N PRO A 56 -5.28 16.39 28.33
CA PRO A 56 -6.68 16.77 28.50
C PRO A 56 -7.48 15.73 29.30
N PRO A 57 -8.42 16.18 30.17
CA PRO A 57 -8.82 17.57 30.43
C PRO A 57 -7.97 18.28 31.51
N GLN A 58 -6.83 17.71 31.91
CA GLN A 58 -6.00 18.26 32.99
C GLN A 58 -5.24 19.49 32.51
N LEU A 59 -5.43 20.61 33.21
CA LEU A 59 -4.72 21.87 32.94
C LEU A 59 -3.59 22.07 33.97
N PRO A 60 -2.40 22.54 33.55
CA PRO A 60 -1.40 23.03 34.49
C PRO A 60 -2.00 24.08 35.44
N PRO A 61 -1.75 24.00 36.76
CA PRO A 61 -2.39 24.86 37.75
C PRO A 61 -2.02 26.34 37.61
N GLY A 62 -0.90 26.66 36.95
CA GLY A 62 -0.44 28.02 36.70
C GLY A 62 -1.05 28.69 35.46
N ILE A 63 -1.89 27.99 34.68
CA ILE A 63 -2.52 28.57 33.49
C ILE A 63 -3.90 29.15 33.83
N ASN A 64 -4.10 30.42 33.51
CA ASN A 64 -5.42 31.05 33.56
C ASN A 64 -6.26 30.69 32.33
N LYS A 65 -7.44 30.12 32.56
CA LYS A 65 -8.36 29.60 31.52
C LYS A 65 -8.94 30.66 30.59
N ASN A 66 -8.93 31.91 31.00
CA ASN A 66 -9.62 32.99 30.28
C ASN A 66 -8.65 33.91 29.53
N LYS A 67 -7.34 33.80 29.81
CA LYS A 67 -6.33 34.72 29.28
C LYS A 67 -4.95 34.14 29.51
N VAL A 68 -4.17 34.00 28.43
CA VAL A 68 -2.79 33.52 28.49
C VAL A 68 -1.85 34.44 27.73
N SER A 69 -0.61 34.55 28.21
CA SER A 69 0.47 35.28 27.56
C SER A 69 1.29 34.34 26.68
N THR A 70 1.29 34.52 25.35
CA THR A 70 1.99 33.63 24.43
C THR A 70 3.25 34.26 23.82
N LEU A 71 4.19 33.40 23.46
CA LEU A 71 5.48 33.73 22.85
C LEU A 71 5.60 33.06 21.50
N THR A 72 5.93 33.84 20.46
CA THR A 72 6.31 33.29 19.16
C THR A 72 7.81 33.04 19.13
N LEU A 73 8.20 31.81 18.88
CA LEU A 73 9.59 31.35 18.84
C LEU A 73 9.87 30.63 17.51
N PRO A 74 11.15 30.33 17.18
CA PRO A 74 11.49 29.64 15.93
C PRO A 74 10.76 28.30 15.79
N ASP A 75 10.51 27.89 14.55
CA ASP A 75 9.71 26.70 14.20
C ASP A 75 10.17 25.41 14.89
N LYS A 76 11.45 25.29 15.29
CA LYS A 76 11.93 24.12 16.06
C LYS A 76 12.74 24.53 17.27
N ILE A 77 12.26 24.13 18.45
CA ILE A 77 12.88 24.39 19.74
C ILE A 77 13.57 23.13 20.24
N THR A 78 14.82 23.31 20.67
CA THR A 78 15.61 22.25 21.29
C THR A 78 14.96 21.88 22.62
N THR A 79 14.30 20.74 22.73
CA THR A 79 13.63 20.30 23.95
C THR A 79 14.45 19.21 24.64
N ILE A 80 14.60 19.30 25.94
CA ILE A 80 15.26 18.30 26.79
C ILE A 80 14.22 17.81 27.80
N ILE A 81 14.15 16.50 28.02
CA ILE A 81 13.17 15.89 28.92
C ILE A 81 13.95 15.30 30.09
N ASP A 82 13.52 15.58 31.32
CA ASP A 82 14.08 15.02 32.56
C ASP A 82 15.61 15.18 32.70
N GLY A 83 16.17 16.26 32.14
CA GLY A 83 17.60 16.55 32.20
C GLY A 83 18.48 15.62 31.35
N ASP A 84 17.95 14.88 30.38
CA ASP A 84 18.75 14.07 29.46
C ASP A 84 19.38 14.92 28.34
N TYR A 85 20.54 15.49 28.63
CA TYR A 85 21.32 16.30 27.67
C TYR A 85 21.96 15.48 26.53
N SER A 86 21.90 14.14 26.57
CA SER A 86 22.56 13.30 25.57
C SER A 86 21.79 13.26 24.24
N LYS A 87 20.48 13.56 24.25
CA LYS A 87 19.59 13.44 23.08
C LYS A 87 18.53 14.55 23.05
N PRO A 88 18.90 15.81 22.73
CA PRO A 88 17.93 16.89 22.60
C PRO A 88 16.97 16.69 21.41
N TYR A 89 15.72 17.05 21.59
CA TYR A 89 14.64 16.96 20.60
C TYR A 89 14.48 18.28 19.84
N GLY A 90 14.20 18.27 18.55
CA GLY A 90 13.74 19.47 17.83
C GLY A 90 12.23 19.44 17.70
N ILE A 91 11.50 20.11 18.60
CA ILE A 91 10.02 20.09 18.62
C ILE A 91 9.48 21.41 18.09
N GLU A 92 8.49 21.30 17.21
CA GLU A 92 7.66 22.41 16.75
C GLU A 92 6.42 22.48 17.64
N TYR A 93 6.36 23.53 18.46
CA TYR A 93 5.22 23.77 19.34
C TYR A 93 4.23 24.68 18.62
N ASP A 94 2.94 24.33 18.66
CA ASP A 94 1.89 25.18 18.10
C ASP A 94 1.85 26.54 18.80
N GLU A 95 2.04 26.54 20.12
CA GLU A 95 2.07 27.74 20.94
C GLU A 95 2.92 27.53 22.19
N ILE A 96 3.52 28.61 22.71
CA ILE A 96 4.22 28.62 23.99
C ILE A 96 3.60 29.66 24.88
N ILE A 97 3.03 29.23 26.00
CA ILE A 97 2.47 30.09 27.03
C ILE A 97 3.56 30.41 28.05
N VAL A 98 3.77 31.69 28.34
CA VAL A 98 4.65 32.16 29.41
C VAL A 98 3.85 32.22 30.70
N ASP A 99 4.43 31.73 31.80
CA ASP A 99 3.83 31.85 33.13
C ASP A 99 3.70 33.33 33.54
N ASP A 100 2.53 33.75 34.03
CA ASP A 100 2.23 35.15 34.33
C ASP A 100 3.19 35.78 35.34
N SER A 101 3.83 34.97 36.20
CA SER A 101 4.86 35.45 37.12
C SER A 101 6.11 36.02 36.43
N TYR A 102 6.32 35.70 35.15
CA TYR A 102 7.42 36.16 34.30
C TYR A 102 6.98 37.25 33.30
N VAL A 103 5.79 37.83 33.45
CA VAL A 103 5.29 38.94 32.63
C VAL A 103 5.11 40.19 33.50
N ASP A 104 5.50 41.36 33.00
CA ASP A 104 5.24 42.66 33.66
C ASP A 104 3.93 43.31 33.17
N ASP A 105 3.48 44.38 33.84
CA ASP A 105 2.23 45.08 33.50
C ASP A 105 2.21 45.66 32.07
N ASN A 106 3.39 45.78 31.44
CA ASN A 106 3.56 46.28 30.08
C ASN A 106 3.74 45.12 29.06
N GLN A 107 3.43 43.89 29.46
CA GLN A 107 3.55 42.66 28.66
C GLN A 107 5.00 42.34 28.24
N ASN A 108 6.00 42.81 28.98
CA ASN A 108 7.38 42.38 28.78
C ASN A 108 7.71 41.15 29.61
N ILE A 109 8.58 40.31 29.06
CA ILE A 109 9.17 39.18 29.79
C ILE A 109 10.17 39.70 30.81
N LYS A 110 10.03 39.26 32.06
CA LYS A 110 11.00 39.43 33.15
C LYS A 110 11.47 38.05 33.60
N GLY A 111 12.76 37.90 33.91
CA GLY A 111 13.29 36.62 34.37
C GLY A 111 14.76 36.70 34.79
N PRO A 112 15.27 35.70 35.52
CA PRO A 112 16.67 35.60 35.86
C PRO A 112 17.53 35.48 34.59
N ARG A 113 18.67 36.18 34.60
CA ARG A 113 19.68 36.13 33.55
C ARG A 113 20.97 35.50 34.06
N TYR A 114 21.67 34.78 33.19
CA TYR A 114 22.96 34.15 33.48
C TYR A 114 23.84 34.10 32.22
N ASN A 115 25.09 33.66 32.37
CA ASN A 115 26.08 33.56 31.28
C ASN A 115 26.17 34.82 30.41
N SER A 116 26.25 35.98 31.07
CA SER A 116 26.22 37.28 30.41
C SER A 116 27.61 37.69 29.94
N THR A 117 27.73 38.11 28.68
CA THR A 117 28.96 38.66 28.10
C THR A 117 28.68 40.03 27.51
N LYS A 118 29.68 40.92 27.57
CA LYS A 118 29.60 42.28 27.00
C LYS A 118 30.75 42.49 26.04
N VAL A 119 30.44 42.89 24.81
CA VAL A 119 31.43 43.24 23.78
C VAL A 119 31.03 44.61 23.21
N GLY A 120 31.75 45.66 23.62
CA GLY A 120 31.37 47.03 23.28
C GLY A 120 30.03 47.44 23.90
N SER A 121 29.10 47.91 23.06
CA SER A 121 27.72 48.26 23.43
C SER A 121 26.75 47.07 23.38
N GLU A 122 27.15 45.94 22.80
CA GLU A 122 26.31 44.76 22.66
C GLU A 122 26.52 43.82 23.86
N LEU A 123 25.40 43.42 24.46
CA LEU A 123 25.37 42.47 25.57
C LEU A 123 24.65 41.20 25.11
N SER A 124 25.14 40.04 25.54
CA SER A 124 24.47 38.76 25.33
C SER A 124 24.26 38.08 26.66
N SER A 125 23.05 37.58 26.91
CA SER A 125 22.66 36.94 28.16
C SER A 125 21.72 35.79 27.87
N THR A 126 21.79 34.72 28.67
CA THR A 126 20.77 33.67 28.69
C THR A 126 19.71 34.05 29.71
N ILE A 127 18.45 33.96 29.30
CA ILE A 127 17.27 34.21 30.16
C ILE A 127 16.55 32.88 30.35
N ALA A 128 16.16 32.57 31.58
CA ALA A 128 15.33 31.41 31.91
C ALA A 128 13.97 31.84 32.42
N ILE A 129 12.89 31.32 31.83
CA ILE A 129 11.51 31.58 32.23
C ILE A 129 10.71 30.29 32.25
N LYS A 130 9.70 30.23 33.11
CA LYS A 130 8.77 29.12 33.13
C LYS A 130 7.74 29.25 32.01
N VAL A 131 7.52 28.18 31.26
CA VAL A 131 6.57 28.15 30.13
C VAL A 131 5.77 26.85 30.08
N TYR A 132 4.71 26.88 29.29
CA TYR A 132 3.90 25.74 28.91
C TYR A 132 3.88 25.62 27.37
N GLY A 133 4.49 24.57 26.83
CA GLY A 133 4.47 24.26 25.39
C GLY A 133 3.25 23.46 25.00
N LEU A 134 2.57 23.85 23.91
CA LEU A 134 1.33 23.23 23.43
C LEU A 134 1.56 22.46 22.14
N ILE A 135 0.96 21.27 22.04
CA ILE A 135 0.91 20.45 20.84
C ILE A 135 -0.54 20.02 20.59
N LYS A 136 -1.09 20.36 19.41
CA LYS A 136 -2.48 20.09 19.04
C LYS A 136 -2.74 18.59 18.85
N ILE A 137 -3.91 18.13 19.26
CA ILE A 137 -4.39 16.76 19.09
C ILE A 137 -5.11 16.66 17.75
N GLU A 138 -4.57 15.88 16.82
CA GLU A 138 -5.27 15.52 15.58
C GLU A 138 -6.41 14.54 15.91
N ARG A 139 -7.64 15.03 16.02
CA ARG A 139 -8.83 14.17 16.08
C ARG A 139 -9.24 13.85 14.64
N GLN A 140 -9.13 12.59 14.23
CA GLN A 140 -9.73 12.13 12.96
C GLN A 140 -11.26 12.25 13.06
N GLN A 141 -11.83 13.20 12.32
CA GLN A 141 -13.27 13.26 12.07
C GLN A 141 -13.66 12.07 11.19
N THR A 142 -14.58 11.25 11.68
CA THR A 142 -15.25 10.21 10.86
C THR A 142 -16.31 10.91 10.02
N GLU A 143 -16.00 11.26 8.77
CA GLU A 143 -17.04 11.52 7.77
C GLU A 143 -17.56 10.16 7.28
N THR A 144 -18.79 9.82 7.66
CA THR A 144 -19.53 8.73 7.01
C THR A 144 -19.88 9.19 5.59
N GLU A 145 -19.10 8.77 4.60
CA GLU A 145 -19.49 8.89 3.19
C GLU A 145 -20.69 7.98 2.93
N ASN A 146 -21.85 8.58 2.67
CA ASN A 146 -23.03 7.85 2.20
C ASN A 146 -22.75 7.33 0.78
N GLN A 147 -23.08 6.07 0.52
CA GLN A 147 -22.91 5.44 -0.80
C GLN A 147 -24.29 5.06 -1.37
N PHE A 148 -24.44 5.18 -2.69
CA PHE A 148 -25.70 5.00 -3.42
C PHE A 148 -25.59 3.90 -4.47
N GLU A 149 -26.68 3.15 -4.69
CA GLU A 149 -26.74 2.05 -5.65
C GLU A 149 -27.32 2.51 -7.00
N ILE A 150 -26.75 1.99 -8.11
CA ILE A 150 -27.31 2.18 -9.45
C ILE A 150 -27.87 0.84 -9.93
N THR A 151 -29.20 0.75 -10.02
CA THR A 151 -29.92 -0.42 -10.51
C THR A 151 -30.25 -0.23 -12.00
N VAL A 152 -29.90 -1.21 -12.83
CA VAL A 152 -30.21 -1.20 -14.27
C VAL A 152 -31.22 -2.27 -14.65
N ILE A 153 -32.25 -1.93 -15.42
CA ILE A 153 -33.34 -2.83 -15.81
C ILE A 153 -33.54 -2.78 -17.34
N PRO A 154 -33.05 -3.79 -18.08
CA PRO A 154 -33.32 -3.90 -19.52
C PRO A 154 -34.70 -4.53 -19.79
N HIS A 155 -35.50 -3.88 -20.64
CA HIS A 155 -36.78 -4.39 -21.14
C HIS A 155 -36.63 -4.87 -22.58
N GLY A 156 -36.54 -6.19 -22.79
CA GLY A 156 -36.37 -6.79 -24.11
C GLY A 156 -34.95 -7.30 -24.38
N PRO A 157 -34.60 -7.64 -25.63
CA PRO A 157 -33.33 -8.29 -25.97
C PRO A 157 -32.15 -7.31 -26.04
N GLY A 158 -31.61 -6.95 -24.87
CA GLY A 158 -30.41 -6.14 -24.71
C GLY A 158 -29.92 -6.12 -23.26
N LYS A 159 -28.82 -5.42 -23.02
CA LYS A 159 -28.26 -5.18 -21.68
C LYS A 159 -27.88 -3.71 -21.50
N ILE A 160 -27.77 -3.27 -20.26
CA ILE A 160 -27.27 -1.93 -19.89
C ILE A 160 -25.98 -2.15 -19.10
N GLU A 161 -24.92 -1.44 -19.46
CA GLU A 161 -23.63 -1.47 -18.75
C GLU A 161 -23.33 -0.12 -18.13
N VAL A 162 -22.71 -0.14 -16.95
CA VAL A 162 -22.36 1.04 -16.15
C VAL A 162 -20.85 1.03 -15.92
N SER A 163 -20.18 2.16 -16.16
CA SER A 163 -18.72 2.31 -16.04
C SER A 163 -18.36 3.54 -15.20
N PRO A 164 -17.56 3.40 -14.13
CA PRO A 164 -16.97 2.15 -13.62
C PRO A 164 -18.03 1.26 -12.93
N SER A 165 -18.05 -0.04 -13.22
CA SER A 165 -18.99 -0.97 -12.57
C SER A 165 -18.62 -1.20 -11.10
N LYS A 166 -19.32 -0.52 -10.19
CA LYS A 166 -19.19 -0.66 -8.73
C LYS A 166 -20.50 -1.13 -8.10
N ALA A 167 -20.40 -1.74 -6.90
CA ALA A 167 -21.57 -2.09 -6.10
C ALA A 167 -22.29 -0.86 -5.52
N SER A 168 -21.54 0.23 -5.30
CA SER A 168 -22.04 1.49 -4.75
C SER A 168 -21.14 2.64 -5.21
N TYR A 169 -21.69 3.87 -5.21
CA TYR A 169 -21.04 5.08 -5.72
C TYR A 169 -21.15 6.21 -4.70
N ALA A 170 -20.12 7.07 -4.61
CA ALA A 170 -20.16 8.24 -3.75
C ALA A 170 -20.92 9.41 -4.40
N THR A 171 -21.47 10.33 -3.60
CA THR A 171 -22.08 11.56 -4.12
C THR A 171 -21.07 12.34 -4.97
N GLY A 172 -21.51 12.77 -6.15
CA GLY A 172 -20.68 13.51 -7.10
C GLY A 172 -19.73 12.63 -7.93
N GLU A 173 -19.78 11.31 -7.78
CA GLU A 173 -19.02 10.40 -8.65
C GLU A 173 -19.58 10.41 -10.09
N ARG A 174 -18.70 10.47 -11.08
CA ARG A 174 -19.06 10.47 -12.51
C ARG A 174 -19.19 9.05 -13.03
N VAL A 175 -20.35 8.74 -13.62
CA VAL A 175 -20.68 7.42 -14.13
C VAL A 175 -21.17 7.50 -15.57
N THR A 176 -20.70 6.58 -16.41
CA THR A 176 -21.12 6.41 -17.81
C THR A 176 -22.05 5.21 -17.93
N VAL A 177 -23.15 5.36 -18.67
CA VAL A 177 -24.15 4.30 -18.92
C VAL A 177 -24.27 4.05 -20.42
N GLU A 178 -24.16 2.79 -20.85
CA GLU A 178 -24.33 2.37 -22.24
C GLU A 178 -25.42 1.30 -22.39
N ALA A 179 -26.36 1.49 -23.32
CA ALA A 179 -27.31 0.46 -23.74
C ALA A 179 -26.76 -0.38 -24.90
N ILE A 180 -26.68 -1.69 -24.73
CA ILE A 180 -26.12 -2.64 -25.70
C ILE A 180 -27.25 -3.59 -26.19
N PRO A 181 -27.80 -3.38 -27.40
CA PRO A 181 -28.74 -4.31 -28.00
C PRO A 181 -28.08 -5.67 -28.31
N ASN A 182 -28.83 -6.76 -28.16
CA ASN A 182 -28.39 -8.08 -28.62
C ASN A 182 -28.47 -8.19 -30.15
N ASP A 183 -27.92 -9.27 -30.71
CA ASP A 183 -27.98 -9.56 -32.14
C ASP A 183 -29.40 -9.42 -32.70
N LYS A 184 -29.55 -8.66 -33.80
CA LYS A 184 -30.84 -8.36 -34.46
C LYS A 184 -31.88 -7.66 -33.58
N SER A 185 -31.41 -6.91 -32.59
CA SER A 185 -32.24 -6.10 -31.69
C SER A 185 -31.89 -4.61 -31.80
N ILE A 186 -32.85 -3.76 -31.46
CA ILE A 186 -32.77 -2.30 -31.60
C ILE A 186 -33.08 -1.67 -30.25
N PHE A 187 -32.20 -0.80 -29.77
CA PHE A 187 -32.47 0.08 -28.63
C PHE A 187 -33.44 1.18 -29.05
N THR A 188 -34.49 1.40 -28.25
CA THR A 188 -35.57 2.36 -28.57
C THR A 188 -35.54 3.62 -27.71
N GLY A 189 -34.84 3.60 -26.57
CA GLY A 189 -34.73 4.71 -25.64
C GLY A 189 -34.63 4.24 -24.19
N TYR A 190 -34.19 5.14 -23.31
CA TYR A 190 -34.33 5.00 -21.86
C TYR A 190 -35.72 5.49 -21.42
N ARG A 191 -36.16 5.14 -20.21
CA ARG A 191 -37.44 5.58 -19.62
C ARG A 191 -37.24 6.66 -18.55
N SER A 192 -38.36 7.25 -18.12
CA SER A 192 -38.42 8.16 -16.98
C SER A 192 -37.49 9.37 -17.17
N SER A 193 -36.69 9.70 -16.17
CA SER A 193 -35.79 10.86 -16.16
C SER A 193 -34.69 10.82 -17.24
N TYR A 194 -34.53 9.72 -17.97
CA TYR A 194 -33.48 9.53 -18.99
C TYR A 194 -34.02 9.42 -20.42
N GLU A 195 -35.32 9.70 -20.66
CA GLU A 195 -35.94 9.58 -22.00
C GLU A 195 -35.25 10.40 -23.10
N GLU A 196 -34.59 11.49 -22.72
CA GLU A 196 -33.90 12.36 -23.66
C GLU A 196 -32.46 11.92 -23.97
N CYS A 197 -31.90 11.02 -23.17
CA CYS A 197 -30.51 10.57 -23.28
C CYS A 197 -30.27 9.73 -24.54
N GLU A 198 -29.08 9.87 -25.11
CA GLU A 198 -28.61 9.03 -26.21
C GLU A 198 -28.25 7.62 -25.71
N ARG A 199 -27.85 6.74 -26.65
CA ARG A 199 -27.49 5.34 -26.34
C ARG A 199 -26.38 5.20 -25.29
N GLU A 200 -25.51 6.20 -25.19
CA GLU A 200 -24.45 6.32 -24.18
C GLU A 200 -24.53 7.73 -23.58
N PHE A 201 -24.49 7.84 -22.26
CA PHE A 201 -24.48 9.14 -21.58
C PHE A 201 -23.76 9.09 -20.22
N GLU A 202 -23.35 10.26 -19.73
CA GLU A 202 -22.71 10.42 -18.43
C GLU A 202 -23.59 11.24 -17.47
N PHE A 203 -23.53 10.91 -16.18
CA PHE A 203 -24.16 11.71 -15.13
C PHE A 203 -23.35 11.66 -13.82
N LEU A 204 -23.71 12.53 -12.86
CA LEU A 204 -23.13 12.56 -11.51
C LEU A 204 -24.09 11.91 -10.51
N VAL A 205 -23.59 11.01 -9.67
CA VAL A 205 -24.40 10.32 -8.66
C VAL A 205 -24.88 11.31 -7.59
N GLY A 206 -26.19 11.32 -7.34
CA GLY A 206 -26.86 12.21 -6.38
C GLY A 206 -26.81 11.70 -4.94
N GLU A 207 -27.79 12.13 -4.14
CA GLU A 207 -27.98 11.72 -2.74
C GLU A 207 -29.09 10.66 -2.58
N GLU A 208 -29.38 9.90 -3.64
CA GLU A 208 -30.39 8.85 -3.65
C GLU A 208 -30.00 7.70 -4.59
N ASP A 209 -30.60 6.52 -4.38
CA ASP A 209 -30.42 5.36 -5.26
C ASP A 209 -31.07 5.60 -6.62
N ILE A 210 -30.42 5.12 -7.67
CA ILE A 210 -30.74 5.46 -9.05
C ILE A 210 -31.21 4.21 -9.79
N ILE A 211 -32.36 4.30 -10.46
CA ILE A 211 -32.91 3.22 -11.29
C ILE A 211 -32.90 3.67 -12.75
N ILE A 212 -32.26 2.89 -13.62
CA ILE A 212 -32.15 3.16 -15.05
C ILE A 212 -32.80 2.03 -15.84
N GLU A 213 -33.84 2.36 -16.60
CA GLU A 213 -34.58 1.42 -17.45
C GLU A 213 -34.37 1.72 -18.93
N ALA A 214 -34.15 0.69 -19.75
CA ALA A 214 -33.95 0.81 -21.21
C ALA A 214 -34.83 -0.16 -21.99
N ASP A 215 -35.41 0.28 -23.10
CA ASP A 215 -36.29 -0.53 -23.96
C ASP A 215 -35.59 -1.02 -25.23
N PHE A 216 -35.65 -2.33 -25.47
CA PHE A 216 -35.12 -3.02 -26.63
C PHE A 216 -36.23 -3.77 -27.39
N ILE A 217 -36.20 -3.73 -28.71
CA ILE A 217 -37.14 -4.47 -29.56
C ILE A 217 -36.40 -5.33 -30.58
N THR A 218 -37.03 -6.42 -31.05
CA THR A 218 -36.48 -7.25 -32.11
C THR A 218 -36.67 -6.61 -33.50
N GLU A 219 -35.86 -7.01 -34.48
CA GLU A 219 -36.06 -6.64 -35.90
C GLU A 219 -37.49 -6.91 -36.39
N LYS A 220 -38.10 -8.04 -36.00
CA LYS A 220 -39.48 -8.39 -36.39
C LYS A 220 -40.50 -7.39 -35.82
N SER A 221 -40.33 -7.02 -34.55
CA SER A 221 -41.17 -6.03 -33.88
C SER A 221 -41.00 -4.64 -34.49
N ALA A 222 -39.78 -4.27 -34.87
CA ALA A 222 -39.50 -3.00 -35.54
C ALA A 222 -40.22 -2.88 -36.90
N ILE A 223 -40.21 -3.95 -37.71
CA ILE A 223 -40.95 -3.99 -38.99
C ILE A 223 -42.45 -3.84 -38.76
N ALA A 224 -43.01 -4.50 -37.75
CA ALA A 224 -44.43 -4.39 -37.41
C ALA A 224 -44.82 -2.96 -36.99
N ILE A 225 -43.96 -2.28 -36.22
CA ILE A 225 -44.18 -0.89 -35.78
C ILE A 225 -44.04 0.10 -36.95
N LEU A 226 -43.08 -0.10 -37.85
CA LEU A 226 -42.87 0.78 -39.01
C LEU A 226 -44.00 0.68 -40.05
N ASN A 227 -44.66 -0.48 -40.13
CA ASN A 227 -45.73 -0.77 -41.08
C ASN A 227 -47.16 -0.55 -40.51
N SER A 228 -47.31 -0.24 -39.22
CA SER A 228 -48.63 -0.01 -38.63
C SER A 228 -49.20 1.37 -39.00
N SER A 229 -50.52 1.46 -39.12
CA SER A 229 -51.27 2.70 -39.38
C SER A 229 -51.40 3.61 -38.15
N ASP A 230 -51.03 3.14 -36.95
CA ASP A 230 -51.11 3.84 -35.66
C ASP A 230 -49.80 4.58 -35.30
N LYS A 231 -49.37 5.48 -36.19
CA LYS A 231 -48.15 6.30 -35.95
C LYS A 231 -48.31 7.34 -34.82
N ASN A 232 -49.50 7.48 -34.25
CA ASN A 232 -49.84 8.50 -33.25
C ASN A 232 -49.52 8.10 -31.78
N GLN A 233 -49.10 6.85 -31.52
CA GLN A 233 -48.83 6.37 -30.15
C GLN A 233 -47.35 6.47 -29.73
N PHE A 234 -46.42 6.72 -30.67
CA PHE A 234 -44.98 6.79 -30.39
C PHE A 234 -44.43 8.19 -30.65
N SER A 235 -43.55 8.68 -29.79
CA SER A 235 -42.89 9.99 -30.00
C SER A 235 -42.07 9.98 -31.30
N LYS A 236 -42.03 11.12 -32.02
CA LYS A 236 -41.30 11.24 -33.30
C LYS A 236 -39.84 10.79 -33.19
N LYS A 237 -39.18 11.12 -32.07
CA LYS A 237 -37.80 10.73 -31.74
C LYS A 237 -37.65 9.20 -31.64
N ARG A 238 -38.60 8.52 -30.97
CA ARG A 238 -38.58 7.06 -30.81
C ARG A 238 -38.77 6.32 -32.13
N LEU A 239 -39.64 6.82 -33.02
CA LEU A 239 -39.81 6.28 -34.38
C LEU A 239 -38.56 6.45 -35.25
N GLU A 240 -37.86 7.57 -35.10
CA GLU A 240 -36.60 7.83 -35.81
C GLU A 240 -35.47 6.90 -35.34
N THR A 241 -35.36 6.67 -34.02
CA THR A 241 -34.43 5.68 -33.45
C THR A 241 -34.68 4.27 -33.97
N ILE A 242 -35.96 3.84 -34.04
CA ILE A 242 -36.34 2.53 -34.58
C ILE A 242 -35.97 2.42 -36.06
N LYS A 243 -36.24 3.45 -36.86
CA LYS A 243 -35.92 3.49 -38.29
C LYS A 243 -34.42 3.43 -38.55
N ASN A 244 -33.63 4.19 -37.78
CA ASN A 244 -32.17 4.22 -37.89
C ASN A 244 -31.55 2.87 -37.47
N GLY A 245 -32.03 2.27 -36.38
CA GLY A 245 -31.59 0.94 -35.94
C GLY A 245 -31.89 -0.16 -36.96
N TYR A 246 -33.09 -0.14 -37.56
CA TYR A 246 -33.47 -1.08 -38.61
C TYR A 246 -32.60 -0.93 -39.87
N ASN A 247 -32.37 0.29 -40.34
CA ASN A 247 -31.51 0.56 -41.50
C ASN A 247 -30.09 0.03 -41.30
N ARG A 248 -29.53 0.17 -40.08
CA ARG A 248 -28.18 -0.33 -39.76
C ARG A 248 -28.09 -1.86 -39.86
N ILE A 249 -29.10 -2.58 -39.37
CA ILE A 249 -29.17 -4.05 -39.47
C ILE A 249 -29.26 -4.49 -40.95
N VAL A 250 -29.97 -3.75 -41.79
CA VAL A 250 -30.08 -4.02 -43.23
C VAL A 250 -28.76 -3.74 -43.96
N GLU A 251 -28.05 -2.66 -43.62
CA GLU A 251 -26.73 -2.35 -44.18
C GLU A 251 -25.66 -3.40 -43.83
N GLU A 252 -25.61 -3.84 -42.57
CA GLU A 252 -24.69 -4.91 -42.15
C GLU A 252 -24.94 -6.21 -42.93
N ARG A 253 -26.21 -6.58 -43.11
CA ARG A 253 -26.62 -7.73 -43.92
C ARG A 253 -26.14 -7.62 -45.38
N ASN A 254 -26.23 -6.43 -45.96
CA ASN A 254 -25.75 -6.16 -47.32
C ASN A 254 -24.22 -6.21 -47.43
N ARG A 255 -23.48 -5.74 -46.42
CA ARG A 255 -22.00 -5.86 -46.38
C ARG A 255 -21.55 -7.32 -46.30
N THR A 256 -22.22 -8.16 -45.50
CA THR A 256 -21.91 -9.59 -45.41
C THR A 256 -22.18 -10.31 -46.74
N TYR A 257 -23.21 -9.89 -47.48
CA TYR A 257 -23.52 -10.43 -48.81
C TYR A 257 -22.48 -10.02 -49.87
N LEU A 258 -22.02 -8.77 -49.85
CA LEU A 258 -20.97 -8.26 -50.75
C LEU A 258 -19.58 -8.84 -50.43
N ALA A 259 -19.26 -9.12 -49.17
CA ALA A 259 -18.01 -9.78 -48.77
C ALA A 259 -17.94 -11.23 -49.28
N LYS A 260 -19.06 -11.96 -49.29
CA LYS A 260 -19.18 -13.31 -49.85
C LYS A 260 -18.99 -13.34 -51.38
N LEU A 261 -19.40 -12.28 -52.08
CA LEU A 261 -19.16 -12.10 -53.52
C LEU A 261 -17.69 -11.80 -53.82
N LYS A 262 -16.93 -11.19 -52.89
CA LYS A 262 -15.52 -10.83 -53.11
C LYS A 262 -14.56 -12.02 -52.94
N GLU A 263 -14.91 -13.01 -52.13
CA GLU A 263 -14.15 -14.27 -52.03
C GLU A 263 -14.35 -15.18 -53.25
N THR A 264 -15.51 -15.13 -53.90
CA THR A 264 -15.79 -15.94 -55.11
C THR A 264 -15.09 -15.42 -56.38
N TRP A 265 -14.55 -14.19 -56.36
CA TRP A 265 -13.84 -13.58 -57.49
C TRP A 265 -12.31 -13.63 -57.40
N LYS A 266 -11.75 -14.21 -56.33
CA LYS A 266 -10.29 -14.23 -56.10
C LYS A 266 -9.56 -15.43 -56.74
N ASP A 267 -10.28 -16.34 -57.40
CA ASP A 267 -9.71 -17.58 -57.95
C ASP A 267 -9.44 -17.56 -59.47
N LYS A 268 -9.49 -16.39 -60.12
CA LYS A 268 -9.07 -16.24 -61.52
C LYS A 268 -8.40 -14.88 -61.78
N SER A 269 -7.11 -14.77 -61.49
CA SER A 269 -6.25 -13.77 -62.16
C SER A 269 -4.83 -14.28 -62.41
N ILE A 270 -4.68 -14.84 -63.62
CA ILE A 270 -3.57 -14.74 -64.59
C ILE A 270 -2.18 -14.35 -64.07
N LYS A 271 -1.23 -15.26 -64.35
CA LYS A 271 0.23 -15.11 -64.24
C LYS A 271 0.75 -14.06 -65.23
N ASN A 272 1.68 -13.21 -64.78
CA ASN A 272 2.60 -12.48 -65.65
C ASN A 272 4.04 -12.78 -65.21
N GLU A 273 4.82 -13.36 -66.11
CA GLU A 273 6.29 -13.42 -66.04
C GLU A 273 6.88 -12.06 -66.43
N PRO A 274 7.97 -11.60 -65.79
CA PRO A 274 8.80 -10.55 -66.35
C PRO A 274 10.08 -11.13 -66.97
N LEU A 275 10.37 -10.58 -68.15
CA LEU A 275 11.51 -10.81 -69.01
C LEU A 275 12.87 -10.68 -68.30
N GLY A 276 13.79 -11.55 -68.73
CA GLY A 276 15.19 -11.52 -68.35
C GLY A 276 15.93 -10.33 -68.92
N ILE A 277 16.62 -9.61 -68.04
CA ILE A 277 17.81 -8.81 -68.33
C ILE A 277 18.84 -9.20 -67.27
N ASP A 278 20.04 -9.53 -67.72
CA ASP A 278 21.17 -9.91 -66.88
C ASP A 278 21.65 -8.72 -66.04
N VAL A 279 21.46 -8.83 -64.72
CA VAL A 279 21.92 -7.83 -63.73
C VAL A 279 22.74 -8.53 -62.63
N GLN A 280 23.40 -9.66 -62.94
CA GLN A 280 24.08 -10.46 -61.90
C GLN A 280 25.20 -9.72 -61.15
N GLY A 281 25.92 -8.81 -61.81
CA GLY A 281 27.04 -8.07 -61.17
C GLY A 281 26.61 -6.98 -60.18
N PHE A 282 25.55 -6.22 -60.51
CA PHE A 282 25.10 -5.09 -59.70
C PHE A 282 24.39 -5.55 -58.42
N TRP A 283 23.58 -6.62 -58.48
CA TRP A 283 22.92 -7.17 -57.31
C TRP A 283 23.88 -7.88 -56.34
N GLN A 284 24.99 -8.44 -56.82
CA GLN A 284 26.03 -9.00 -55.95
C GLN A 284 26.76 -7.91 -55.17
N PHE A 285 27.08 -6.78 -55.81
CA PHE A 285 27.67 -5.62 -55.16
C PHE A 285 26.71 -5.00 -54.12
N LEU A 286 25.44 -4.79 -54.50
CA LEU A 286 24.41 -4.27 -53.60
C LEU A 286 24.24 -5.18 -52.37
N ARG A 287 24.24 -6.50 -52.57
CA ARG A 287 24.12 -7.49 -51.48
C ARG A 287 25.27 -7.42 -50.49
N LEU A 288 26.51 -7.24 -50.96
CA LEU A 288 27.67 -7.07 -50.09
C LEU A 288 27.56 -5.79 -49.25
N VAL A 289 27.18 -4.67 -49.87
CA VAL A 289 27.00 -3.38 -49.18
C VAL A 289 25.88 -3.45 -48.13
N PHE A 290 24.71 -4.01 -48.48
CA PHE A 290 23.61 -4.17 -47.53
C PHE A 290 23.94 -5.13 -46.39
N SER A 291 24.67 -6.21 -46.67
CA SER A 291 25.11 -7.15 -45.61
C SER A 291 26.08 -6.47 -44.62
N ALA A 292 27.03 -5.67 -45.12
CA ALA A 292 27.98 -4.96 -44.27
C ALA A 292 27.27 -3.95 -43.35
N PHE A 293 26.29 -3.20 -43.88
CA PHE A 293 25.47 -2.29 -43.07
C PHE A 293 24.65 -3.01 -42.00
N PHE A 294 24.07 -4.16 -42.34
CA PHE A 294 23.27 -4.95 -41.40
C PHE A 294 24.11 -5.49 -40.24
N TYR A 295 25.29 -6.05 -40.52
CA TYR A 295 26.19 -6.54 -39.46
C TYR A 295 26.81 -5.41 -38.64
N ALA A 296 27.10 -4.25 -39.24
CA ALA A 296 27.56 -3.07 -38.51
C ALA A 296 26.48 -2.54 -37.55
N ALA A 297 25.21 -2.50 -37.98
CA ALA A 297 24.09 -2.09 -37.13
C ALA A 297 23.89 -3.03 -35.93
N ILE A 298 24.01 -4.35 -36.13
CA ILE A 298 23.95 -5.34 -35.05
C ILE A 298 25.12 -5.17 -34.08
N LEU A 299 26.33 -4.94 -34.58
CA LEU A 299 27.51 -4.71 -33.73
C LEU A 299 27.34 -3.44 -32.88
N ILE A 300 26.85 -2.35 -33.46
CA ILE A 300 26.58 -1.09 -32.76
C ILE A 300 25.51 -1.30 -31.68
N LEU A 301 24.42 -2.00 -32.00
CA LEU A 301 23.36 -2.34 -31.05
C LEU A 301 23.89 -3.15 -29.86
N LEU A 302 24.74 -4.14 -30.12
CA LEU A 302 25.33 -4.99 -29.09
C LEU A 302 26.33 -4.22 -28.19
N ILE A 303 27.09 -3.28 -28.75
CA ILE A 303 27.99 -2.41 -27.98
C ILE A 303 27.18 -1.46 -27.08
N VAL A 304 26.07 -0.92 -27.56
CA VAL A 304 25.18 -0.03 -26.79
C VAL A 304 24.51 -0.78 -25.64
N LEU A 305 24.09 -2.04 -25.85
CA LEU A 305 23.38 -2.82 -24.84
C LEU A 305 24.31 -3.44 -23.78
N PHE A 306 25.55 -3.80 -24.11
CA PHE A 306 26.38 -4.66 -23.26
C PHE A 306 27.84 -4.21 -23.06
N GLY A 307 28.25 -3.08 -23.64
CA GLY A 307 29.57 -2.46 -23.39
C GLY A 307 30.77 -3.16 -24.04
N LYS A 308 32.00 -2.75 -23.65
CA LYS A 308 33.27 -3.12 -24.33
C LYS A 308 33.65 -4.61 -24.23
N ALA A 309 32.99 -5.39 -23.36
CA ALA A 309 33.32 -6.79 -23.11
C ALA A 309 33.04 -7.73 -24.30
N ILE A 310 32.30 -7.28 -25.32
CA ILE A 310 31.82 -8.10 -26.45
C ILE A 310 32.62 -7.92 -27.75
N LEU A 311 33.71 -7.13 -27.74
CA LEU A 311 34.59 -6.96 -28.89
C LEU A 311 35.11 -8.29 -29.47
N VAL A 312 35.32 -9.30 -28.62
CA VAL A 312 35.76 -10.64 -29.04
C VAL A 312 34.68 -11.35 -29.88
N ILE A 313 33.41 -11.23 -29.50
CA ILE A 313 32.28 -11.83 -30.24
C ILE A 313 32.07 -11.09 -31.57
N GLY A 314 32.25 -9.76 -31.57
CA GLY A 314 32.25 -8.95 -32.79
C GLY A 314 33.31 -9.38 -33.79
N LEU A 315 34.53 -9.68 -33.34
CA LEU A 315 35.62 -10.18 -34.18
C LEU A 315 35.33 -11.60 -34.73
N ILE A 316 34.66 -12.45 -33.96
CA ILE A 316 34.23 -13.78 -34.41
C ILE A 316 33.18 -13.67 -35.52
N ILE A 317 32.19 -12.78 -35.35
CA ILE A 317 31.16 -12.53 -36.37
C ILE A 317 31.78 -11.92 -37.64
N LEU A 318 32.73 -11.00 -37.49
CA LEU A 318 33.48 -10.43 -38.61
C LEU A 318 34.31 -11.50 -39.35
N GLY A 319 34.95 -12.41 -38.61
CA GLY A 319 35.67 -13.55 -39.17
C GLY A 319 34.77 -14.48 -39.97
N ILE A 320 33.58 -14.81 -39.45
CA ILE A 320 32.58 -15.62 -40.15
C ILE A 320 32.06 -14.91 -41.41
N TRP A 321 31.93 -13.57 -41.37
CA TRP A 321 31.55 -12.78 -42.54
C TRP A 321 32.66 -12.72 -43.61
N LEU A 322 33.93 -12.57 -43.21
CA LEU A 322 35.07 -12.59 -44.14
C LEU A 322 35.23 -13.94 -44.85
N LEU A 323 34.85 -15.04 -44.20
CA LEU A 323 34.87 -16.37 -44.81
C LEU A 323 33.83 -16.53 -45.94
N ASN A 324 32.80 -15.67 -46.02
CA ASN A 324 31.87 -15.63 -47.16
C ASN A 324 32.43 -14.94 -48.42
N LEU A 325 33.60 -14.30 -48.34
CA LEU A 325 34.27 -13.70 -49.50
C LEU A 325 35.13 -14.71 -50.30
N ILE A 326 35.34 -15.91 -49.76
CA ILE A 326 36.12 -16.96 -50.42
C ILE A 326 35.22 -17.66 -51.45
N SER A 327 35.71 -17.77 -52.69
CA SER A 327 34.95 -18.33 -53.81
C SER A 327 34.39 -19.73 -53.51
N PRO A 328 33.10 -20.00 -53.78
CA PRO A 328 32.45 -21.28 -53.47
C PRO A 328 33.00 -22.48 -54.26
N TYR A 329 33.94 -22.26 -55.18
CA TYR A 329 34.59 -23.31 -55.97
C TYR A 329 35.57 -24.18 -55.18
N ILE A 330 36.01 -23.77 -53.99
CA ILE A 330 37.06 -24.48 -53.23
C ILE A 330 36.48 -25.31 -52.08
N PHE A 331 35.37 -24.91 -51.45
CA PHE A 331 34.76 -25.66 -50.35
C PHE A 331 33.30 -25.22 -50.12
N ASN A 332 32.33 -26.14 -50.18
CA ASN A 332 30.90 -25.81 -50.15
C ASN A 332 30.38 -25.68 -48.69
N TRP A 333 30.64 -24.54 -48.06
CA TRP A 333 30.46 -24.32 -46.61
C TRP A 333 29.01 -24.08 -46.15
N ARG A 334 28.03 -24.11 -47.07
CA ARG A 334 26.64 -23.75 -46.80
C ARG A 334 26.02 -24.58 -45.66
N GLY A 335 26.32 -25.88 -45.56
CA GLY A 335 25.78 -26.72 -44.48
C GLY A 335 26.25 -26.32 -43.08
N VAL A 336 27.53 -25.98 -42.92
CA VAL A 336 28.11 -25.62 -41.62
C VAL A 336 27.63 -24.25 -41.15
N GLN A 337 27.40 -23.32 -42.07
CA GLN A 337 26.83 -22.01 -41.77
C GLN A 337 25.40 -22.11 -41.21
N TRP A 338 24.59 -23.03 -41.75
CA TRP A 338 23.26 -23.30 -41.21
C TRP A 338 23.34 -23.91 -39.81
N ILE A 339 24.26 -24.86 -39.58
CA ILE A 339 24.45 -25.50 -38.26
C ILE A 339 24.89 -24.47 -37.22
N LEU A 340 25.89 -23.63 -37.52
CA LEU A 340 26.35 -22.57 -36.63
C LEU A 340 25.26 -21.52 -36.36
N GLY A 341 24.49 -21.16 -37.40
CA GLY A 341 23.33 -20.26 -37.26
C GLY A 341 22.26 -20.83 -36.33
N PHE A 342 21.94 -22.12 -36.44
CA PHE A 342 20.99 -22.79 -35.55
C PHE A 342 21.49 -22.87 -34.10
N ILE A 343 22.77 -23.16 -33.89
CA ILE A 343 23.37 -23.18 -32.54
C ILE A 343 23.30 -21.79 -31.91
N MET A 344 23.65 -20.74 -32.67
CA MET A 344 23.58 -19.37 -32.17
C MET A 344 22.13 -18.93 -31.88
N PHE A 345 21.18 -19.31 -32.74
CA PHE A 345 19.75 -19.04 -32.54
C PHE A 345 19.23 -19.74 -31.28
N ALA A 346 19.63 -21.00 -31.05
CA ALA A 346 19.29 -21.73 -29.82
C ALA A 346 19.80 -21.00 -28.58
N PHE A 347 21.06 -20.55 -28.56
CA PHE A 347 21.62 -19.79 -27.43
C PHE A 347 20.89 -18.46 -27.17
N ILE A 348 20.46 -17.75 -28.23
CA ILE A 348 19.66 -16.53 -28.10
C ILE A 348 18.29 -16.84 -27.49
N ILE A 349 17.62 -17.90 -27.93
CA ILE A 349 16.34 -18.33 -27.38
C ILE A 349 16.49 -18.68 -25.89
N THR A 350 17.51 -19.44 -25.51
CA THR A 350 17.75 -19.79 -24.10
C THR A 350 18.05 -18.55 -23.26
N GLY A 351 18.82 -17.60 -23.79
CA GLY A 351 19.11 -16.32 -23.13
C GLY A 351 17.85 -15.45 -22.94
N LEU A 352 17.00 -15.36 -23.97
CA LEU A 352 15.72 -14.64 -23.91
C LEU A 352 14.75 -15.27 -22.91
N ILE A 353 14.65 -16.59 -22.86
CA ILE A 353 13.83 -17.31 -21.88
C ILE A 353 14.30 -16.99 -20.46
N ASN A 354 15.62 -16.99 -20.23
CA ASN A 354 16.20 -16.73 -18.91
C ASN A 354 16.01 -15.27 -18.46
N ILE A 355 16.13 -14.31 -19.39
CA ILE A 355 15.82 -12.90 -19.14
C ILE A 355 14.33 -12.71 -18.85
N MET A 356 13.45 -13.35 -19.61
CA MET A 356 12.00 -13.25 -19.39
C MET A 356 11.59 -13.87 -18.05
N ALA A 357 12.22 -14.98 -17.65
CA ALA A 357 12.03 -15.60 -16.33
C ALA A 357 12.50 -14.68 -15.20
N ASN A 358 13.67 -14.04 -15.34
CA ASN A 358 14.18 -13.08 -14.35
C ASN A 358 13.39 -11.75 -14.34
N TYR A 359 12.91 -11.28 -15.48
CA TYR A 359 12.09 -10.06 -15.56
C TYR A 359 10.71 -10.26 -14.93
N LYS A 360 10.12 -11.45 -15.09
CA LYS A 360 8.86 -11.83 -14.43
C LYS A 360 9.02 -11.96 -12.91
N SER A 361 10.19 -12.41 -12.44
CA SER A 361 10.56 -12.40 -11.01
C SER A 361 10.74 -10.98 -10.47
N HIS A 362 11.30 -10.05 -11.26
CA HIS A 362 11.59 -8.70 -10.78
C HIS A 362 10.38 -7.75 -10.76
N ASN A 363 9.41 -7.93 -11.67
CA ASN A 363 8.19 -7.10 -11.73
C ASN A 363 7.03 -7.60 -10.86
N GLN A 364 7.17 -8.73 -10.15
CA GLN A 364 6.13 -9.24 -9.26
C GLN A 364 6.09 -8.54 -7.89
N TYR A 365 7.03 -7.63 -7.61
CA TYR A 365 7.06 -6.82 -6.38
C TYR A 365 6.71 -5.36 -6.69
N LYS A 366 5.55 -5.14 -7.33
CA LYS A 366 4.94 -3.81 -7.33
C LYS A 366 4.23 -3.66 -5.98
N LYS A 367 4.71 -2.73 -5.16
CA LYS A 367 4.10 -2.38 -3.87
C LYS A 367 2.67 -1.90 -4.13
N GLU A 368 1.70 -2.78 -3.88
CA GLU A 368 0.28 -2.44 -3.93
C GLU A 368 0.02 -1.42 -2.81
N SER A 369 -0.58 -0.28 -3.15
CA SER A 369 -0.96 0.74 -2.17
C SER A 369 -1.94 0.14 -1.17
N VAL A 370 -1.63 0.30 0.10
CA VAL A 370 -2.46 -0.15 1.22
C VAL A 370 -3.76 0.63 1.18
N ASN A 371 -4.83 0.05 0.63
CA ASN A 371 -6.18 0.45 1.00
C ASN A 371 -6.38 0.01 2.45
N ASN A 372 -6.39 0.98 3.36
CA ASN A 372 -6.80 0.81 4.75
C ASN A 372 -8.33 0.62 4.78
N SER A 373 -8.83 -0.49 4.26
CA SER A 373 -10.17 -0.93 4.61
C SER A 373 -10.11 -1.42 6.05
N ASN A 374 -10.65 -0.63 6.97
CA ASN A 374 -10.83 -1.05 8.36
C ASN A 374 -11.73 -2.29 8.36
N ILE A 375 -11.27 -3.39 8.97
CA ILE A 375 -12.11 -4.57 9.19
C ILE A 375 -12.97 -4.26 10.40
N GLU A 376 -14.28 -4.13 10.22
CA GLU A 376 -15.20 -3.85 11.32
C GLU A 376 -15.39 -5.08 12.20
N THR A 377 -15.28 -4.87 13.51
CA THR A 377 -15.53 -5.89 14.52
C THR A 377 -17.01 -5.88 14.88
N SER A 378 -17.69 -7.01 14.67
CA SER A 378 -19.06 -7.20 15.13
C SER A 378 -19.08 -7.93 16.47
N GLU A 379 -19.76 -7.37 17.46
CA GLU A 379 -19.95 -8.00 18.77
C GLU A 379 -21.30 -8.72 18.82
N LYS A 380 -21.29 -10.02 19.12
CA LYS A 380 -22.51 -10.82 19.30
C LYS A 380 -22.64 -11.26 20.76
N ASN A 381 -23.72 -10.84 21.42
CA ASN A 381 -24.03 -11.25 22.78
C ASN A 381 -24.58 -12.68 22.80
N ASN A 382 -23.99 -13.54 23.61
CA ASN A 382 -24.49 -14.90 23.86
C ASN A 382 -25.41 -14.94 25.08
N GLU A 383 -26.27 -15.97 25.15
CA GLU A 383 -27.26 -16.18 26.22
C GLU A 383 -26.65 -16.20 27.64
N ASN A 384 -25.34 -16.48 27.74
CA ASN A 384 -24.60 -16.58 29.00
C ASN A 384 -23.77 -15.32 29.35
N THR A 385 -24.14 -14.13 28.84
CA THR A 385 -23.45 -12.82 29.08
C THR A 385 -22.05 -12.67 28.48
N THR A 386 -21.54 -13.66 27.74
CA THR A 386 -20.25 -13.58 27.04
C THR A 386 -20.43 -12.98 25.64
N ILE A 387 -19.39 -12.29 25.15
CA ILE A 387 -19.41 -11.63 23.84
C ILE A 387 -18.52 -12.44 22.88
N ASP A 388 -19.06 -12.78 21.72
CA ASP A 388 -18.26 -13.29 20.61
C ASP A 388 -17.88 -12.12 19.70
N TYR A 389 -16.57 -11.88 19.55
CA TYR A 389 -16.02 -10.94 18.58
C TYR A 389 -15.94 -11.65 17.23
N VAL A 390 -16.60 -11.09 16.22
CA VAL A 390 -16.70 -11.65 14.87
C VAL A 390 -16.11 -10.67 13.86
N HIS A 391 -15.18 -11.15 13.04
CA HIS A 391 -14.58 -10.40 11.94
C HIS A 391 -14.78 -11.12 10.62
N HIS A 392 -15.38 -10.44 9.67
CA HIS A 392 -15.56 -10.98 8.33
C HIS A 392 -14.32 -10.68 7.48
N LEU A 393 -13.64 -11.71 6.99
CA LEU A 393 -12.45 -11.58 6.14
C LEU A 393 -12.70 -12.13 4.74
N ALA A 394 -12.36 -11.33 3.74
CA ALA A 394 -12.24 -11.76 2.35
C ALA A 394 -10.83 -11.47 1.83
N TRP A 395 -10.13 -12.48 1.30
CA TRP A 395 -8.75 -12.33 0.82
C TRP A 395 -8.46 -13.22 -0.39
N ASN A 396 -7.33 -12.95 -1.04
CA ASN A 396 -6.81 -13.79 -2.12
C ASN A 396 -5.50 -14.44 -1.68
N ASP A 397 -5.29 -15.71 -2.05
CA ASP A 397 -3.97 -16.33 -1.95
C ASP A 397 -3.01 -15.84 -3.06
N TYR A 398 -1.79 -16.38 -3.07
CA TYR A 398 -0.77 -15.98 -4.04
C TYR A 398 -1.04 -16.40 -5.48
N ASP A 399 -1.97 -17.34 -5.68
CA ASP A 399 -2.41 -17.81 -6.98
C ASP A 399 -3.72 -17.10 -7.40
N LYS A 400 -4.12 -16.08 -6.63
CA LYS A 400 -5.32 -15.24 -6.82
C LYS A 400 -6.64 -15.98 -6.62
N ASN A 401 -6.64 -17.09 -5.90
CA ASN A 401 -7.89 -17.73 -5.49
C ASN A 401 -8.51 -16.92 -4.36
N ARG A 402 -9.81 -16.62 -4.46
CA ARG A 402 -10.55 -15.87 -3.45
C ARG A 402 -11.07 -16.78 -2.35
N TYR A 403 -10.95 -16.32 -1.11
CA TYR A 403 -11.45 -16.96 0.10
C TYR A 403 -12.19 -15.95 0.96
N GLU A 404 -13.10 -16.47 1.77
CA GLU A 404 -13.92 -15.70 2.68
C GLU A 404 -14.20 -16.53 3.93
N MET A 405 -14.05 -15.92 5.10
CA MET A 405 -14.36 -16.58 6.37
C MET A 405 -14.61 -15.58 7.49
N ASP A 406 -15.41 -16.00 8.48
CA ASP A 406 -15.53 -15.28 9.75
C ASP A 406 -14.50 -15.81 10.74
N LEU A 407 -13.71 -14.90 11.31
CA LEU A 407 -12.88 -15.16 12.50
C LEU A 407 -13.69 -14.84 13.75
N ILE A 408 -13.76 -15.80 14.67
CA ILE A 408 -14.59 -15.70 15.88
C ILE A 408 -13.76 -16.03 17.11
N ILE A 409 -13.77 -15.16 18.11
CA ILE A 409 -13.17 -15.39 19.42
C ILE A 409 -14.10 -14.95 20.55
N ASN A 410 -14.14 -15.74 21.63
CA ASN A 410 -14.96 -15.44 22.79
C ASN A 410 -14.23 -14.52 23.79
N SER A 411 -14.96 -13.59 24.40
CA SER A 411 -14.45 -12.62 25.38
C SER A 411 -13.73 -13.23 26.58
N ASP A 412 -14.11 -14.43 27.02
CA ASP A 412 -13.49 -15.09 28.18
C ASP A 412 -12.07 -15.54 27.86
N LEU A 413 -11.84 -16.03 26.63
CA LEU A 413 -10.51 -16.41 26.15
C LEU A 413 -9.60 -15.20 26.03
N VAL A 414 -10.14 -14.08 25.51
CA VAL A 414 -9.43 -12.79 25.45
C VAL A 414 -9.02 -12.33 26.84
N SER A 415 -9.96 -12.38 27.80
CA SER A 415 -9.72 -11.95 29.18
C SER A 415 -8.69 -12.84 29.88
N LYS A 416 -8.77 -14.16 29.68
CA LYS A 416 -7.79 -15.14 30.20
C LYS A 416 -6.39 -14.88 29.65
N ALA A 417 -6.27 -14.66 28.34
CA ALA A 417 -4.99 -14.37 27.69
C ALA A 417 -4.39 -13.03 28.16
N THR A 418 -5.23 -11.99 28.27
CA THR A 418 -4.85 -10.65 28.76
C THR A 418 -4.33 -10.74 30.19
N ASN A 419 -5.06 -11.43 31.08
CA ASN A 419 -4.67 -11.61 32.47
C ASN A 419 -3.37 -12.41 32.60
N PHE A 420 -3.20 -13.47 31.80
CA PHE A 420 -1.97 -14.24 31.78
C PHE A 420 -0.76 -13.38 31.36
N LYS A 421 -0.90 -12.61 30.27
CA LYS A 421 0.15 -11.74 29.76
C LYS A 421 0.51 -10.64 30.76
N ASN A 422 -0.49 -9.98 31.36
CA ASN A 422 -0.26 -8.88 32.29
C ASN A 422 0.39 -9.31 33.61
N ASN A 423 0.15 -10.55 34.04
CA ASN A 423 0.77 -11.14 35.23
C ASN A 423 2.14 -11.78 34.96
N HIS A 424 2.59 -11.84 33.70
CA HIS A 424 3.88 -12.43 33.36
C HIS A 424 5.05 -11.55 33.87
N PRO A 425 6.15 -12.16 34.38
CA PRO A 425 7.33 -11.44 34.80
C PRO A 425 7.91 -10.53 33.70
N SER A 426 8.57 -9.45 34.10
CA SER A 426 9.22 -8.50 33.19
C SER A 426 10.22 -9.19 32.26
N VAL A 427 10.27 -8.74 31.02
CA VAL A 427 11.10 -9.32 29.96
C VAL A 427 12.17 -8.31 29.56
N ASN A 428 13.40 -8.55 30.00
CA ASN A 428 14.51 -7.62 29.79
C ASN A 428 15.64 -8.22 28.95
N THR A 429 15.51 -9.48 28.53
CA THR A 429 16.54 -10.23 27.79
C THR A 429 15.91 -11.06 26.67
N GLU A 430 16.68 -11.35 25.62
CA GLU A 430 16.23 -12.18 24.50
C GLU A 430 15.73 -13.58 24.96
N PRO A 431 16.43 -14.33 25.85
CA PRO A 431 15.90 -15.61 26.32
C PRO A 431 14.59 -15.49 27.10
N ALA A 432 14.42 -14.41 27.88
CA ALA A 432 13.17 -14.15 28.59
C ALA A 432 12.02 -13.85 27.59
N TYR A 433 12.33 -13.17 26.48
CA TYR A 433 11.37 -12.91 25.41
C TYR A 433 10.97 -14.19 24.67
N SER A 434 11.93 -15.05 24.31
CA SER A 434 11.65 -16.38 23.76
C SER A 434 10.79 -17.22 24.70
N LYS A 435 11.01 -17.11 26.02
CA LYS A 435 10.19 -17.78 27.02
C LYS A 435 8.77 -17.21 27.10
N LEU A 436 8.61 -15.88 26.99
CA LEU A 436 7.30 -15.24 26.89
C LEU A 436 6.53 -15.78 25.67
N LEU A 437 7.14 -15.81 24.48
CA LEU A 437 6.51 -16.36 23.27
C LEU A 437 6.08 -17.82 23.46
N GLN A 438 6.94 -18.64 24.06
CA GLN A 438 6.60 -20.04 24.38
C GLN A 438 5.39 -20.13 25.32
N ASN A 439 5.36 -19.33 26.37
CA ASN A 439 4.30 -19.33 27.38
C ASN A 439 2.96 -18.85 26.81
N LEU A 440 2.97 -17.79 25.99
CA LEU A 440 1.79 -17.29 25.29
C LEU A 440 1.25 -18.36 24.31
N HIS A 441 2.13 -18.99 23.54
CA HIS A 441 1.74 -20.07 22.63
C HIS A 441 1.09 -21.25 23.37
N GLN A 442 1.73 -21.74 24.45
CA GLN A 442 1.23 -22.87 25.23
C GLN A 442 -0.15 -22.60 25.83
N THR A 443 -0.39 -21.36 26.26
CA THR A 443 -1.68 -20.94 26.81
C THR A 443 -2.76 -20.92 25.73
N SER A 444 -2.42 -20.48 24.51
CA SER A 444 -3.36 -20.38 23.39
C SER A 444 -3.71 -21.70 22.70
N MET A 445 -2.84 -22.71 22.76
CA MET A 445 -3.06 -23.98 22.03
C MET A 445 -4.34 -24.73 22.44
N ALA A 446 -4.87 -24.50 23.64
CA ALA A 446 -6.03 -25.24 24.16
C ALA A 446 -7.35 -24.80 23.51
N ASP A 447 -7.60 -23.49 23.38
CA ASP A 447 -8.95 -22.97 23.12
C ASP A 447 -8.99 -21.89 22.02
N ASP A 448 -7.96 -21.05 21.91
CA ASP A 448 -7.98 -19.83 21.06
C ASP A 448 -8.13 -20.13 19.56
N TYR A 449 -7.60 -21.28 19.12
CA TYR A 449 -7.58 -21.66 17.70
C TYR A 449 -8.77 -22.51 17.27
N VAL A 450 -9.60 -23.01 18.19
CA VAL A 450 -10.59 -24.07 17.90
C VAL A 450 -11.55 -23.64 16.78
N ARG A 451 -12.19 -22.48 16.92
CA ARG A 451 -13.17 -21.99 15.94
C ARG A 451 -12.53 -21.62 14.60
N VAL A 452 -11.34 -21.01 14.65
CA VAL A 452 -10.58 -20.64 13.44
C VAL A 452 -10.16 -21.90 12.68
N LYS A 453 -9.67 -22.91 13.41
CA LYS A 453 -9.25 -24.20 12.88
C LYS A 453 -10.41 -24.92 12.20
N GLU A 454 -11.57 -25.02 12.85
CA GLU A 454 -12.75 -25.67 12.29
C GLU A 454 -13.17 -25.07 10.93
N LYS A 455 -13.18 -23.73 10.84
CA LYS A 455 -13.51 -23.02 9.60
C LYS A 455 -12.47 -23.26 8.50
N LEU A 456 -11.18 -23.22 8.84
CA LEU A 456 -10.10 -23.49 7.90
C LEU A 456 -10.03 -24.96 7.46
N ASP A 457 -10.29 -25.92 8.36
CA ASP A 457 -10.40 -27.36 8.05
C ASP A 457 -11.55 -27.61 7.05
N SER A 458 -12.70 -26.95 7.26
CA SER A 458 -13.83 -27.02 6.35
C SER A 458 -13.47 -26.48 4.97
N LEU A 459 -12.84 -25.31 4.93
CA LEU A 459 -12.38 -24.66 3.69
C LEU A 459 -11.36 -25.53 2.94
N GLN A 460 -10.40 -26.13 3.64
CA GLN A 460 -9.39 -27.01 3.04
C GLN A 460 -10.03 -28.23 2.37
N LYS A 461 -11.00 -28.86 3.04
CA LYS A 461 -11.69 -30.07 2.54
C LYS A 461 -12.57 -29.75 1.32
N VAL A 462 -13.35 -28.68 1.38
CA VAL A 462 -14.27 -28.29 0.30
C VAL A 462 -13.51 -27.93 -0.99
N LYS A 463 -12.34 -27.31 -0.86
CA LYS A 463 -11.53 -26.88 -2.01
C LYS A 463 -10.36 -27.83 -2.35
N GLU A 464 -10.28 -28.99 -1.70
CA GLU A 464 -9.23 -30.01 -1.92
C GLU A 464 -7.79 -29.46 -1.93
N ILE A 465 -7.49 -28.55 -0.99
CA ILE A 465 -6.25 -27.79 -0.99
C ILE A 465 -5.08 -28.62 -0.44
N ASN A 466 -4.00 -28.75 -1.20
CA ASN A 466 -2.83 -29.51 -0.77
C ASN A 466 -2.07 -28.82 0.39
N LYS A 467 -1.22 -29.57 1.11
CA LYS A 467 -0.51 -29.07 2.31
C LYS A 467 0.31 -27.79 2.05
N LYS A 468 0.97 -27.65 0.91
CA LYS A 468 1.77 -26.44 0.62
C LYS A 468 0.87 -25.24 0.30
N GLN A 469 -0.15 -25.46 -0.52
CA GLN A 469 -1.13 -24.42 -0.85
C GLN A 469 -1.90 -23.98 0.39
N PHE A 470 -2.25 -24.90 1.29
CA PHE A 470 -2.98 -24.58 2.50
C PHE A 470 -2.18 -23.68 3.45
N ALA A 471 -0.86 -23.89 3.56
CA ALA A 471 0.00 -22.94 4.28
C ALA A 471 -0.02 -21.53 3.65
N ASN A 472 -0.01 -21.45 2.31
CA ASN A 472 -0.14 -20.16 1.61
C ASN A 472 -1.48 -19.49 1.90
N VAL A 473 -2.59 -20.25 1.94
CA VAL A 473 -3.92 -19.74 2.28
C VAL A 473 -3.95 -19.15 3.68
N ILE A 474 -3.40 -19.86 4.67
CA ILE A 474 -3.35 -19.39 6.07
C ILE A 474 -2.50 -18.13 6.22
N VAL A 475 -1.30 -18.10 5.63
CA VAL A 475 -0.41 -16.93 5.78
C VAL A 475 -0.91 -15.74 4.98
N SER A 476 -1.43 -15.94 3.76
CA SER A 476 -2.03 -14.86 2.98
C SER A 476 -3.28 -14.26 3.64
N MET A 477 -4.04 -15.05 4.42
CA MET A 477 -5.14 -14.54 5.24
C MET A 477 -4.63 -13.49 6.23
N VAL A 478 -3.58 -13.81 7.00
CA VAL A 478 -3.03 -12.87 7.98
C VAL A 478 -2.32 -11.68 7.32
N GLN A 479 -1.62 -11.90 6.20
CA GLN A 479 -1.05 -10.82 5.40
C GLN A 479 -2.12 -9.86 4.84
N SER A 480 -3.36 -10.32 4.68
CA SER A 480 -4.46 -9.49 4.21
C SER A 480 -4.94 -8.47 5.24
N ILE A 481 -4.70 -8.74 6.54
CA ILE A 481 -5.11 -7.92 7.68
C ILE A 481 -4.22 -6.66 7.77
N PRO A 482 -4.77 -5.44 7.95
CA PRO A 482 -4.00 -4.20 8.10
C PRO A 482 -3.06 -4.19 9.31
N TYR A 483 -1.81 -3.75 9.09
CA TYR A 483 -0.78 -3.73 10.13
C TYR A 483 -1.03 -2.62 11.16
N TYR A 484 -0.90 -2.97 12.45
CA TYR A 484 -0.95 -2.04 13.58
C TYR A 484 0.34 -2.14 14.40
N ALA A 485 0.91 -1.00 14.77
CA ALA A 485 1.98 -0.96 15.76
C ALA A 485 1.42 -1.24 17.15
N ILE A 486 1.99 -2.20 17.86
CA ILE A 486 1.58 -2.55 19.23
C ILE A 486 2.68 -2.07 20.16
N VAL A 487 2.34 -1.25 21.13
CA VAL A 487 3.35 -0.56 21.95
C VAL A 487 2.95 -0.48 23.42
N GLU A 488 3.96 -0.45 24.31
CA GLU A 488 3.75 -0.50 25.78
C GLU A 488 3.27 0.82 26.37
N GLU A 489 3.64 1.94 25.77
CA GLU A 489 3.22 3.28 26.18
C GLU A 489 2.15 3.86 25.23
N SER A 490 2.03 5.19 25.19
CA SER A 490 1.07 5.87 24.32
C SER A 490 1.52 5.85 22.85
N CYS A 491 0.58 5.93 21.90
CA CYS A 491 0.86 6.00 20.46
C CYS A 491 1.58 7.28 20.01
N ASN A 492 1.91 8.18 20.95
CA ASN A 492 2.72 9.35 20.64
C ASN A 492 4.16 8.89 20.33
N PRO A 493 4.68 9.10 19.10
CA PRO A 493 6.04 8.74 18.72
C PRO A 493 7.10 9.26 19.70
N TYR A 494 6.88 10.44 20.28
CA TYR A 494 7.82 11.10 21.18
C TYR A 494 7.90 10.47 22.57
N SER A 495 7.04 9.49 22.90
CA SER A 495 7.15 8.71 24.15
C SER A 495 8.32 7.72 24.10
N TYR A 496 8.72 7.27 22.90
CA TYR A 496 9.74 6.24 22.74
C TYR A 496 11.10 6.85 22.45
N GLN A 497 12.16 6.32 23.05
CA GLN A 497 13.53 6.71 22.74
C GLN A 497 14.06 6.09 21.44
N ASP A 498 13.46 4.99 20.98
CA ASP A 498 13.90 4.24 19.80
C ASP A 498 13.45 4.94 18.49
N PRO A 499 14.38 5.32 17.60
CA PRO A 499 14.06 5.93 16.30
C PRO A 499 13.19 5.06 15.40
N ALA A 500 13.34 3.72 15.46
CA ALA A 500 12.56 2.80 14.63
C ALA A 500 11.09 2.77 15.06
N ILE A 501 10.82 2.79 16.37
CA ILE A 501 9.45 2.87 16.91
C ILE A 501 8.82 4.21 16.52
N ARG A 502 9.58 5.32 16.57
CA ARG A 502 9.09 6.62 16.10
C ARG A 502 8.68 6.61 14.64
N GLU A 503 9.56 6.11 13.77
CA GLU A 503 9.28 6.02 12.33
C GLU A 503 8.08 5.10 12.05
N LEU A 504 7.93 4.03 12.82
CA LEU A 504 6.79 3.12 12.74
C LEU A 504 5.48 3.84 13.09
N LEU A 505 5.45 4.54 14.23
CA LEU A 505 4.26 5.25 14.72
C LEU A 505 3.85 6.44 13.84
N LEU A 506 4.79 7.05 13.12
CA LEU A 506 4.49 8.10 12.13
C LEU A 506 3.84 7.54 10.85
N ARG A 507 3.97 6.24 10.58
CA ARG A 507 3.55 5.64 9.31
C ARG A 507 2.41 4.64 9.43
N LYS A 508 2.18 4.10 10.63
CA LYS A 508 1.25 3.00 10.87
C LYS A 508 0.29 3.36 12.00
N PRO A 509 -0.97 2.91 11.93
CA PRO A 509 -1.88 3.04 13.05
C PRO A 509 -1.34 2.25 14.24
N CYS A 510 -1.72 2.65 15.45
CA CYS A 510 -1.11 2.16 16.67
C CYS A 510 -2.15 1.77 17.73
N GLU A 511 -1.79 0.80 18.55
CA GLU A 511 -2.50 0.46 19.77
C GLU A 511 -1.59 0.64 21.00
N PRO A 512 -1.97 1.53 21.93
CA PRO A 512 -1.14 1.88 23.07
C PRO A 512 -1.38 0.95 24.27
N PHE A 513 -0.48 1.04 25.26
CA PHE A 513 -0.61 0.42 26.58
C PHE A 513 -0.71 -1.11 26.56
N VAL A 514 -0.11 -1.74 25.55
CA VAL A 514 -0.06 -3.20 25.43
C VAL A 514 1.27 -3.69 26.00
N ARG A 515 1.24 -4.30 27.19
CA ARG A 515 2.42 -4.82 27.89
C ARG A 515 3.27 -5.72 26.97
N PHE A 516 4.59 -5.54 27.04
CA PHE A 516 5.61 -6.18 26.19
C PHE A 516 5.54 -5.84 24.69
N GLY A 517 4.65 -4.94 24.27
CA GLY A 517 4.51 -4.55 22.86
C GLY A 517 3.99 -5.67 21.96
N ILE A 518 3.35 -6.71 22.53
CA ILE A 518 2.85 -7.87 21.78
C ILE A 518 1.46 -8.29 22.27
N LYS A 519 0.62 -8.74 21.34
CA LYS A 519 -0.66 -9.39 21.63
C LYS A 519 -0.55 -10.90 21.58
N ALA A 520 -1.18 -11.55 22.56
CA ALA A 520 -1.48 -12.97 22.52
C ALA A 520 -2.46 -13.29 21.38
N PRO A 521 -2.49 -14.53 20.87
CA PRO A 521 -3.39 -14.97 19.82
C PRO A 521 -4.87 -14.58 20.01
N ALA A 522 -5.46 -14.80 21.19
CA ALA A 522 -6.83 -14.37 21.48
C ALA A 522 -7.01 -12.84 21.45
N GLU A 523 -6.04 -12.08 21.99
CA GLU A 523 -6.07 -10.60 21.94
C GLU A 523 -5.98 -10.08 20.52
N PHE A 524 -5.17 -10.72 19.66
CA PHE A 524 -5.10 -10.40 18.24
C PHE A 524 -6.43 -10.71 17.54
N LEU A 525 -7.08 -11.85 17.84
CA LEU A 525 -8.38 -12.19 17.27
C LEU A 525 -9.52 -11.28 17.75
N LYS A 526 -9.36 -10.54 18.85
CA LYS A 526 -10.38 -9.62 19.36
C LYS A 526 -10.68 -8.49 18.37
N ASP A 527 -9.65 -7.89 17.77
CA ASP A 527 -9.76 -6.67 16.95
C ASP A 527 -8.90 -6.70 15.67
N LEU A 528 -8.15 -7.77 15.44
CA LEU A 528 -7.21 -7.96 14.32
C LEU A 528 -6.10 -6.91 14.23
N LYS A 529 -5.87 -6.14 15.30
CA LYS A 529 -4.76 -5.19 15.40
C LYS A 529 -3.54 -5.94 15.91
N GLY A 530 -2.53 -6.07 15.08
CA GLY A 530 -1.29 -6.75 15.43
C GLY A 530 -0.11 -6.31 14.58
N ASP A 531 1.05 -6.31 15.23
CA ASP A 531 2.35 -5.99 14.69
C ASP A 531 3.05 -7.25 14.15
N CYS A 532 4.36 -7.18 13.89
CA CYS A 532 5.13 -8.31 13.36
C CYS A 532 5.16 -9.50 14.34
N ASP A 533 5.32 -9.23 15.62
CA ASP A 533 5.42 -10.27 16.63
C ASP A 533 4.08 -10.94 16.90
N SER A 534 3.00 -10.16 17.05
CA SER A 534 1.65 -10.68 17.30
C SER A 534 1.16 -11.57 16.15
N ARG A 535 1.37 -11.14 14.89
CA ARG A 535 1.00 -11.90 13.69
C ARG A 535 1.80 -13.18 13.56
N THR A 536 3.10 -13.11 13.80
CA THR A 536 3.99 -14.27 13.69
C THR A 536 3.68 -15.30 14.78
N LEU A 537 3.39 -14.86 16.01
CA LEU A 537 2.97 -15.74 17.11
C LEU A 537 1.64 -16.44 16.82
N PHE A 538 0.65 -15.69 16.31
CA PHE A 538 -0.63 -16.26 15.88
C PHE A 538 -0.46 -17.31 14.79
N LEU A 539 0.29 -16.99 13.72
CA LEU A 539 0.57 -17.91 12.62
C LEU A 539 1.35 -19.14 13.07
N TYR A 540 2.36 -18.96 13.93
CA TYR A 540 3.14 -20.05 14.51
C TYR A 540 2.22 -21.04 15.23
N GLY A 541 1.34 -20.57 16.11
CA GLY A 541 0.41 -21.43 16.82
C GLY A 541 -0.59 -22.11 15.89
N LEU A 542 -1.24 -21.34 15.00
CA LEU A 542 -2.23 -21.86 14.07
C LEU A 542 -1.65 -22.95 13.15
N LEU A 543 -0.48 -22.71 12.56
CA LEU A 543 0.17 -23.70 11.69
C LEU A 543 0.64 -24.94 12.47
N LYS A 544 1.11 -24.80 13.72
CA LYS A 544 1.39 -25.98 14.57
C LYS A 544 0.14 -26.83 14.79
N THR A 545 -1.05 -26.24 14.95
CA THR A 545 -2.31 -27.01 15.12
C THR A 545 -2.67 -27.86 13.90
N PHE A 546 -2.18 -27.50 12.70
CA PHE A 546 -2.33 -28.26 11.46
C PHE A 546 -1.14 -29.19 11.16
N GLY A 547 -0.19 -29.35 12.10
CA GLY A 547 0.95 -30.25 11.95
C GLY A 547 2.02 -29.75 10.96
N TYR A 548 2.16 -28.43 10.82
CA TYR A 548 3.32 -27.85 10.17
C TYR A 548 4.49 -27.70 11.14
N ASP A 549 5.69 -27.89 10.63
CA ASP A 549 6.91 -27.60 11.37
C ASP A 549 7.31 -26.14 11.10
N VAL A 550 7.14 -25.29 12.11
CA VAL A 550 7.33 -23.84 12.03
C VAL A 550 8.19 -23.35 13.17
N ALA A 551 8.88 -22.23 12.94
CA ALA A 551 9.72 -21.53 13.90
C ALA A 551 9.46 -20.02 13.80
N ILE A 552 9.78 -19.28 14.86
CA ILE A 552 9.78 -17.80 14.88
C ILE A 552 11.23 -17.34 14.82
N PHE A 553 11.51 -16.42 13.90
CA PHE A 553 12.80 -15.76 13.77
C PHE A 553 12.68 -14.27 14.04
N GLY A 554 13.42 -13.78 15.02
CA GLY A 554 13.52 -12.35 15.34
C GLY A 554 14.84 -11.75 14.87
N SER A 555 14.83 -10.45 14.62
CA SER A 555 16.04 -9.68 14.34
C SER A 555 16.05 -8.36 15.08
N GLN A 556 17.01 -8.19 15.98
CA GLN A 556 17.31 -6.91 16.63
C GLN A 556 17.82 -5.87 15.62
N LYS A 557 18.47 -6.30 14.52
CA LYS A 557 18.98 -5.37 13.51
C LYS A 557 17.85 -4.74 12.71
N TYR A 558 16.80 -5.51 12.43
CA TYR A 558 15.66 -5.07 11.65
C TYR A 558 14.47 -4.62 12.50
N ASN A 559 14.52 -4.81 13.83
CA ASN A 559 13.39 -4.61 14.74
C ASN A 559 12.12 -5.30 14.21
N HIS A 560 12.27 -6.56 13.80
CA HIS A 560 11.24 -7.28 13.05
C HIS A 560 11.21 -8.78 13.39
N SER A 561 10.05 -9.38 13.18
CA SER A 561 9.73 -10.77 13.50
C SER A 561 9.10 -11.44 12.28
N ILE A 562 9.60 -12.62 11.91
CA ILE A 562 9.15 -13.37 10.73
C ILE A 562 8.95 -14.85 11.06
N LEU A 563 8.10 -15.49 10.26
CA LEU A 563 7.84 -16.92 10.37
C LEU A 563 8.91 -17.72 9.60
N GLY A 564 9.33 -18.86 10.11
CA GLY A 564 10.05 -19.88 9.36
C GLY A 564 9.19 -21.13 9.22
N ILE A 565 9.13 -21.73 8.05
CA ILE A 565 8.35 -22.96 7.82
C ILE A 565 9.17 -24.03 7.11
N SER A 566 9.06 -25.27 7.56
CA SER A 566 9.65 -26.42 6.88
C SER A 566 8.67 -27.01 5.87
N LEU A 567 8.90 -26.68 4.60
CA LEU A 567 8.16 -27.21 3.45
C LEU A 567 9.14 -27.54 2.34
N ASP A 568 8.78 -28.49 1.47
CA ASP A 568 9.56 -28.79 0.28
C ASP A 568 9.36 -27.69 -0.78
N ILE A 569 10.19 -26.64 -0.68
CA ILE A 569 10.15 -25.45 -1.52
C ILE A 569 11.56 -25.13 -1.96
N GLN A 570 11.72 -24.80 -3.24
CA GLN A 570 12.97 -24.24 -3.75
C GLN A 570 12.91 -22.72 -3.65
N SER A 571 13.60 -22.16 -2.66
CA SER A 571 13.69 -20.71 -2.46
C SER A 571 15.05 -20.32 -1.88
N PRO A 572 15.50 -19.08 -2.08
CA PRO A 572 16.85 -18.65 -1.69
C PRO A 572 17.00 -18.36 -0.18
N HIS A 573 15.96 -17.89 0.50
CA HIS A 573 16.05 -17.47 1.90
C HIS A 573 15.54 -18.56 2.85
N PHE A 574 16.46 -19.30 3.47
CA PHE A 574 16.15 -20.31 4.47
C PHE A 574 17.23 -20.40 5.55
N LYS A 575 16.86 -20.91 6.73
CA LYS A 575 17.77 -21.28 7.81
C LYS A 575 17.70 -22.79 8.04
N ILE A 576 18.82 -23.38 8.44
CA ILE A 576 18.88 -24.81 8.78
C ILE A 576 18.87 -24.93 10.30
N LEU A 577 17.92 -25.70 10.83
CA LEU A 577 17.81 -26.02 12.24
C LEU A 577 17.59 -27.53 12.37
N ASN A 578 18.41 -28.22 13.17
CA ASN A 578 18.31 -29.66 13.39
C ASN A 578 18.18 -30.47 12.08
N ASN A 579 19.03 -30.16 11.09
CA ASN A 579 19.04 -30.74 9.74
C ASN A 579 17.76 -30.54 8.90
N LYS A 580 16.84 -29.68 9.33
CA LYS A 580 15.66 -29.28 8.56
C LYS A 580 15.83 -27.87 8.01
N LYS A 581 15.35 -27.65 6.79
CA LYS A 581 15.29 -26.31 6.17
C LYS A 581 14.01 -25.61 6.61
N TYR A 582 14.15 -24.39 7.11
CA TYR A 582 13.07 -23.47 7.44
C TYR A 582 13.14 -22.28 6.49
N HIS A 583 12.17 -22.19 5.59
CA HIS A 583 12.04 -21.10 4.65
C HIS A 583 11.49 -19.87 5.37
N LEU A 584 12.23 -18.76 5.33
CA LEU A 584 11.88 -17.53 6.03
C LEU A 584 10.75 -16.80 5.29
N TRP A 585 9.73 -16.36 6.01
CA TRP A 585 8.47 -15.89 5.45
C TRP A 585 8.06 -14.59 6.13
N GLU A 586 8.09 -13.50 5.35
CA GLU A 586 7.55 -12.21 5.75
C GLU A 586 6.01 -12.29 5.81
N VAL A 587 5.41 -11.90 6.93
CA VAL A 587 3.97 -12.06 7.20
C VAL A 587 3.24 -10.74 7.41
N THR A 588 3.95 -9.61 7.46
CA THR A 588 3.32 -8.32 7.77
C THR A 588 2.74 -7.60 6.55
N GLU A 589 3.25 -7.90 5.36
CA GLU A 589 2.82 -7.30 4.11
C GLU A 589 2.26 -8.34 3.14
N LYS A 590 1.40 -7.90 2.21
CA LYS A 590 0.74 -8.77 1.22
C LYS A 590 1.75 -9.36 0.23
N ASN A 591 1.43 -10.56 -0.26
CA ASN A 591 2.10 -11.21 -1.39
C ASN A 591 3.56 -11.66 -1.17
N TYR A 592 4.08 -11.61 0.06
CA TYR A 592 5.38 -12.22 0.34
C TYR A 592 5.26 -13.74 0.45
N LYS A 593 5.96 -14.45 -0.43
CA LYS A 593 5.97 -15.92 -0.52
C LYS A 593 7.02 -16.53 0.43
N PRO A 594 6.85 -17.78 0.88
CA PRO A 594 7.83 -18.45 1.74
C PRO A 594 9.20 -18.49 1.06
N GLY A 595 10.21 -18.00 1.77
CA GLY A 595 11.61 -17.99 1.37
C GLY A 595 12.00 -16.88 0.39
N PHE A 596 11.16 -15.87 0.22
CA PHE A 596 11.44 -14.66 -0.55
C PHE A 596 11.30 -13.41 0.32
N LEU A 597 12.39 -13.03 0.98
CA LEU A 597 12.44 -11.82 1.79
C LEU A 597 12.70 -10.57 0.93
N PRO A 598 12.15 -9.40 1.32
CA PRO A 598 12.47 -8.14 0.68
C PRO A 598 13.95 -7.79 0.84
N LYS A 599 14.52 -7.09 -0.15
CA LYS A 599 15.96 -6.74 -0.19
C LYS A 599 16.44 -6.07 1.10
N GLN A 600 15.58 -5.28 1.75
CA GLN A 600 15.88 -4.53 2.97
C GLN A 600 16.16 -5.44 4.17
N ILE A 601 15.59 -6.65 4.20
CA ILE A 601 15.72 -7.60 5.31
C ILE A 601 16.26 -8.98 4.89
N ALA A 602 16.77 -9.08 3.65
CA ALA A 602 17.18 -10.34 3.03
C ALA A 602 18.50 -10.91 3.58
N ASN A 603 19.32 -10.13 4.29
CA ASN A 603 20.56 -10.66 4.89
C ASN A 603 20.20 -11.62 6.04
N LEU A 604 20.50 -12.90 5.82
CA LEU A 604 20.15 -14.02 6.69
C LEU A 604 20.90 -13.99 8.02
N ASP A 605 22.07 -13.36 8.11
CA ASP A 605 22.93 -13.43 9.30
C ASP A 605 22.31 -12.72 10.52
N TYR A 606 21.43 -11.77 10.28
CA TYR A 606 20.75 -11.01 11.35
C TYR A 606 19.50 -11.69 11.89
N TRP A 607 19.08 -12.82 11.32
CA TRP A 607 17.92 -13.58 11.77
C TRP A 607 18.34 -14.67 12.75
N LYS A 608 17.84 -14.56 13.98
CA LYS A 608 18.07 -15.52 15.07
C LYS A 608 16.77 -16.24 15.40
N ILE A 609 16.89 -17.45 15.93
CA ILE A 609 15.76 -18.25 16.34
C ILE A 609 15.24 -17.79 17.70
N ASN A 610 13.95 -17.50 17.78
CA ASN A 610 13.27 -17.17 19.03
C ASN A 610 12.49 -18.38 19.55
N LEU A 611 11.79 -19.08 18.67
CA LEU A 611 10.94 -20.22 19.03
C LEU A 611 10.96 -21.28 17.91
N ASN A 612 10.89 -22.57 18.25
CA ASN A 612 10.80 -23.69 17.31
C ASN A 612 9.90 -24.79 17.86
#